data_AF-A0A6A6TEV4-F1
#
_entry.id   AF-A0A6A6TEV4-F1
#
_cell.length_a   1.000
_cell.length_b   1.000
_cell.length_c   1.000
_cell.angle_alpha   90.00
_cell.angle_beta   90.00
_cell.angle_gamma   90.00
#
_symmetry.space_group_name_H-M   'P 1'
#
loop_
_entity.id
_entity.type
_entity.pdbx_description
1 polymer ?
#
loop_
_entity_poly.entity_id
_entity_poly.type
_entity_poly.pdbx_seq_one_letter_code
_entity_poly.pdbx_strand_id
1 'polypeptide(L)'
;MAIFSPDTYVLIAPSGADRSRRPPWPAVVCRDKEVPKRMLNDRSNTFVIPVLLLQKLELRWVLPGDILVLDHLAPPESANKWPGLKIAYQDVCHAYQHGLGYAHWLAVRRANNELNDVEEAYAVEQRASPLLPNDEDVDDDAGLAMAIKASLEDIGRNKTVSPRPFSDTEDSSPPSPRIRSTLKRGRPNSESSFQFMDNDTTLLPSPSRSGDSPAKTVASQRRSNEHGRMIAAASFKERKMKRPRIHDDTLEGSSRGEPNNEEVEEEASSDASAEEDENEGLVCFSIGRDPNQGKYVIPEENIRSKAYFVAPHLSFLQPVGKRLRSHVFVRPCLRDIDPEDFKHVADYLSTDDFGHRVIEDEDQRAESVEECYKAWNIAQELGMWDLMAKIVEKMTKAQPWQMEEVLAFSALVYDTPLTVLPDHDDMRDLLANHIAEHYWAFVGEHTTTFAELMKKCPALEFDVLERRTETLRQTVDAVEDEIDEEGEAEST
;
A
#
# COMPACT_ATOMS: atom_id res chain seq x y z
N MET A 1 -14.97 6.73 -19.99
CA MET A 1 -14.99 5.26 -19.79
C MET A 1 -13.61 4.89 -19.32
N ALA A 2 -13.45 4.37 -18.09
CA ALA A 2 -12.14 3.99 -17.59
C ALA A 2 -11.64 2.78 -18.39
N ILE A 3 -10.44 2.88 -18.96
CA ILE A 3 -9.77 1.77 -19.64
C ILE A 3 -8.79 1.20 -18.62
N PHE A 4 -9.07 0.00 -18.12
CA PHE A 4 -8.18 -0.69 -17.20
C PHE A 4 -7.15 -1.47 -18.00
N SER A 5 -5.86 -1.23 -17.73
CA SER A 5 -4.78 -2.03 -18.29
C SER A 5 -4.79 -3.43 -17.66
N PRO A 6 -4.35 -4.47 -18.40
CA PRO A 6 -4.10 -5.76 -17.80
C PRO A 6 -3.13 -5.65 -16.62
N ASP A 7 -3.19 -6.61 -15.69
CA ASP A 7 -2.40 -6.62 -14.46
C ASP A 7 -2.79 -5.52 -13.44
N THR A 8 -3.85 -4.76 -13.70
CA THR A 8 -4.38 -3.76 -12.75
C THR A 8 -5.25 -4.41 -11.69
N TYR A 9 -4.98 -4.11 -10.42
CA TYR A 9 -5.84 -4.45 -9.30
C TYR A 9 -7.06 -3.53 -9.24
N VAL A 10 -8.24 -4.12 -9.10
CA VAL A 10 -9.52 -3.42 -9.10
C VAL A 10 -10.44 -4.00 -8.04
N LEU A 11 -11.48 -3.25 -7.70
CA LEU A 11 -12.57 -3.74 -6.86
C LEU A 11 -13.80 -4.01 -7.73
N ILE A 12 -14.39 -5.19 -7.60
CA ILE A 12 -15.58 -5.57 -8.34
C ILE A 12 -16.80 -5.32 -7.47
N ALA A 13 -17.59 -4.31 -7.82
CA ALA A 13 -18.87 -4.07 -7.19
C ALA A 13 -19.85 -5.21 -7.55
N PRO A 14 -20.70 -5.67 -6.62
CA PRO A 14 -21.77 -6.59 -6.97
C PRO A 14 -22.68 -5.96 -8.02
N SER A 15 -23.26 -6.76 -8.91
CA SER A 15 -24.22 -6.26 -9.89
C SER A 15 -25.66 -6.41 -9.38
N GLY A 16 -26.55 -5.51 -9.79
CA GLY A 16 -28.00 -5.59 -9.50
C GLY A 16 -28.38 -5.45 -8.02
N ALA A 17 -29.34 -6.27 -7.58
CA ALA A 17 -29.93 -6.21 -6.23
C ALA A 17 -28.94 -6.54 -5.09
N ASP A 18 -27.81 -7.16 -5.40
CA ASP A 18 -26.80 -7.56 -4.43
C ASP A 18 -25.84 -6.42 -4.04
N ARG A 19 -25.91 -5.25 -4.70
CA ARG A 19 -25.06 -4.08 -4.41
C ARG A 19 -25.08 -3.65 -2.94
N SER A 20 -26.21 -3.79 -2.26
CA SER A 20 -26.35 -3.43 -0.85
C SER A 20 -25.95 -4.54 0.13
N ARG A 21 -25.80 -5.78 -0.36
CA ARG A 21 -25.59 -6.97 0.48
C ARG A 21 -24.15 -7.42 0.53
N ARG A 22 -23.38 -7.15 -0.52
CA ARG A 22 -22.00 -7.62 -0.65
C ARG A 22 -21.05 -6.45 -0.81
N PRO A 23 -19.92 -6.42 -0.09
CA PRO A 23 -18.90 -5.42 -0.33
C PRO A 23 -18.23 -5.67 -1.69
N PRO A 24 -17.60 -4.65 -2.29
CA PRO A 24 -16.75 -4.82 -3.45
C PRO A 24 -15.63 -5.85 -3.17
N TRP A 25 -15.31 -6.68 -4.16
CA TRP A 25 -14.33 -7.77 -4.00
C TRP A 25 -13.05 -7.49 -4.81
N PRO A 26 -11.84 -7.65 -4.24
CA PRO A 26 -10.60 -7.46 -4.97
C PRO A 26 -10.42 -8.45 -6.13
N ALA A 27 -9.97 -7.91 -7.26
CA ALA A 27 -9.71 -8.67 -8.46
C ALA A 27 -8.51 -8.10 -9.21
N VAL A 28 -7.95 -8.88 -10.13
CA VAL A 28 -6.94 -8.41 -11.08
C VAL A 28 -7.47 -8.52 -12.51
N VAL A 29 -7.24 -7.49 -13.32
CA VAL A 29 -7.66 -7.44 -14.73
C VAL A 29 -6.80 -8.38 -15.56
N CYS A 30 -7.44 -9.27 -16.31
CA CYS A 30 -6.78 -10.29 -17.13
C CYS A 30 -6.63 -9.84 -18.58
N ARG A 31 -5.70 -10.47 -19.32
CA ARG A 31 -5.64 -10.31 -20.78
C ARG A 31 -6.60 -11.28 -21.44
N ASP A 32 -7.30 -10.85 -22.50
CA ASP A 32 -8.19 -11.71 -23.29
C ASP A 32 -7.52 -13.02 -23.75
N LYS A 33 -6.21 -12.98 -24.06
CA LYS A 33 -5.43 -14.15 -24.50
C LYS A 33 -5.19 -15.20 -23.40
N GLU A 34 -5.33 -14.81 -22.14
CA GLU A 34 -5.10 -15.70 -20.99
C GLU A 34 -6.42 -16.25 -20.40
N VAL A 35 -7.56 -15.84 -20.94
CA VAL A 35 -8.87 -16.37 -20.56
C VAL A 35 -9.06 -17.77 -21.18
N PRO A 36 -9.47 -18.78 -20.41
CA PRO A 36 -9.73 -20.12 -20.94
C PRO A 36 -10.73 -20.10 -22.11
N LYS A 37 -10.45 -20.88 -23.16
CA LYS A 37 -11.30 -20.93 -24.38
C LYS A 37 -12.77 -21.19 -24.08
N ARG A 38 -13.08 -22.01 -23.07
CA ARG A 38 -14.46 -22.27 -22.62
C ARG A 38 -15.20 -20.99 -22.23
N MET A 39 -14.53 -20.08 -21.51
CA MET A 39 -15.11 -18.82 -21.07
C MET A 39 -15.21 -17.79 -22.19
N LEU A 40 -14.33 -17.87 -23.20
CA LEU A 40 -14.43 -17.02 -24.39
C LEU A 40 -15.71 -17.29 -25.17
N ASN A 41 -16.19 -18.54 -25.17
CA ASN A 41 -17.46 -18.89 -25.81
C ASN A 41 -18.69 -18.34 -25.07
N ASP A 42 -18.57 -18.18 -23.74
CA ASP A 42 -19.63 -17.62 -22.88
C ASP A 42 -19.60 -16.09 -22.81
N ARG A 43 -18.71 -15.44 -23.58
CA ARG A 43 -18.60 -13.98 -23.59
C ARG A 43 -19.90 -13.37 -24.12
N SER A 44 -20.54 -12.54 -23.31
CA SER A 44 -21.72 -11.79 -23.77
C SER A 44 -21.35 -10.87 -24.95
N ASN A 45 -22.32 -10.55 -25.81
CA ASN A 45 -22.13 -9.59 -26.91
C ASN A 45 -21.89 -8.13 -26.44
N THR A 46 -21.88 -7.89 -25.12
CA THR A 46 -21.61 -6.58 -24.55
C THR A 46 -20.13 -6.39 -24.26
N PHE A 47 -19.70 -5.13 -24.12
CA PHE A 47 -18.31 -4.82 -23.76
C PHE A 47 -18.08 -5.22 -22.28
N VAL A 48 -17.43 -6.37 -22.11
CA VAL A 48 -17.05 -6.95 -20.82
C VAL A 48 -15.53 -7.10 -20.72
N ILE A 49 -15.02 -7.00 -19.49
CA ILE A 49 -13.60 -7.10 -19.13
C ILE A 49 -13.43 -8.38 -18.31
N PRO A 50 -12.45 -9.25 -18.64
CA PRO A 50 -12.16 -10.42 -17.83
C PRO A 50 -11.36 -10.02 -16.59
N VAL A 51 -11.80 -10.48 -15.42
CA VAL A 51 -11.12 -10.24 -14.15
C VAL A 51 -11.01 -11.56 -13.39
N LEU A 52 -9.94 -11.70 -12.61
CA LEU A 52 -9.74 -12.82 -11.69
C LEU A 52 -10.06 -12.36 -10.28
N LEU A 53 -11.15 -12.86 -9.69
CA LEU A 53 -11.49 -12.60 -8.30
C LEU A 53 -10.46 -13.25 -7.37
N LEU A 54 -9.86 -12.47 -6.49
CA LEU A 54 -8.84 -12.94 -5.56
C LEU A 54 -9.47 -13.70 -4.39
N GLN A 55 -8.65 -14.49 -3.69
CA GLN A 55 -9.05 -15.57 -2.76
C GLN A 55 -9.77 -16.76 -3.42
N LYS A 56 -10.78 -16.51 -4.28
CA LYS A 56 -11.50 -17.59 -4.98
C LYS A 56 -10.81 -18.08 -6.24
N LEU A 57 -9.90 -17.27 -6.79
CA LEU A 57 -9.21 -17.50 -8.06
C LEU A 57 -10.20 -17.82 -9.20
N GLU A 58 -11.36 -17.15 -9.17
CA GLU A 58 -12.46 -17.36 -10.11
C GLU A 58 -12.40 -16.27 -11.19
N LEU A 59 -12.29 -16.68 -12.47
CA LEU A 59 -12.39 -15.74 -13.59
C LEU A 59 -13.85 -15.37 -13.82
N ARG A 60 -14.11 -14.07 -14.05
CA ARG A 60 -15.43 -13.55 -14.41
C ARG A 60 -15.36 -12.49 -15.49
N TRP A 61 -16.41 -12.41 -16.30
CA TRP A 61 -16.68 -11.28 -17.18
C TRP A 61 -17.41 -10.20 -16.40
N VAL A 62 -16.86 -9.00 -16.33
CA VAL A 62 -17.43 -7.88 -15.58
C VAL A 62 -17.67 -6.68 -16.49
N LEU A 63 -18.79 -5.99 -16.29
CA LEU A 63 -19.09 -4.75 -16.99
C LEU A 63 -18.19 -3.62 -16.46
N PRO A 64 -17.67 -2.71 -17.31
CA PRO A 64 -16.80 -1.63 -16.84
C PRO A 64 -17.43 -0.75 -15.76
N GLY A 65 -18.76 -0.61 -15.73
CA GLY A 65 -19.48 0.15 -14.71
C GLY A 65 -19.57 -0.53 -13.33
N ASP A 66 -19.21 -1.81 -13.25
CA ASP A 66 -19.11 -2.58 -12.01
C ASP A 66 -17.65 -2.66 -11.50
N ILE A 67 -16.69 -2.08 -12.23
CA ILE A 67 -15.27 -2.03 -11.84
C ILE A 67 -14.99 -0.71 -11.16
N LEU A 68 -14.52 -0.78 -9.92
CA LEU A 68 -14.06 0.34 -9.12
C LEU A 68 -12.54 0.33 -9.06
N VAL A 69 -11.93 1.53 -9.08
CA VAL A 69 -10.49 1.68 -8.85
C VAL A 69 -10.20 1.27 -7.41
N LEU A 70 -9.13 0.50 -7.21
CA LEU A 70 -8.64 0.20 -5.88
C LEU A 70 -7.92 1.44 -5.33
N ASP A 71 -8.66 2.30 -4.64
CA ASP A 71 -8.19 3.61 -4.15
C ASP A 71 -7.33 3.49 -2.88
N HIS A 72 -7.59 2.46 -2.07
CA HIS A 72 -6.87 2.18 -0.82
C HIS A 72 -6.50 0.71 -0.72
N LEU A 73 -5.25 0.44 -0.34
CA LEU A 73 -4.78 -0.88 0.05
C LEU A 73 -5.34 -1.30 1.42
N ALA A 74 -5.83 -0.35 2.23
CA ALA A 74 -6.50 -0.68 3.47
C ALA A 74 -7.86 -1.36 3.21
N PRO A 75 -8.12 -2.54 3.79
CA PRO A 75 -9.41 -3.19 3.65
C PRO A 75 -10.50 -2.31 4.30
N PRO A 76 -11.68 -2.15 3.68
CA PRO A 76 -12.77 -1.40 4.29
C PRO A 76 -13.17 -2.08 5.60
N GLU A 77 -13.71 -1.34 6.58
CA GLU A 77 -14.19 -1.91 7.86
C GLU A 77 -15.15 -3.11 7.64
N SER A 78 -15.86 -3.12 6.51
CA SER A 78 -16.71 -4.23 6.10
C SER A 78 -15.94 -5.55 5.93
N ALA A 79 -14.66 -5.55 5.60
CA ALA A 79 -13.83 -6.75 5.44
C ALA A 79 -13.70 -7.55 6.74
N ASN A 80 -13.83 -6.92 7.91
CA ASN A 80 -13.87 -7.64 9.18
C ASN A 80 -15.07 -8.59 9.31
N LYS A 81 -16.16 -8.35 8.55
CA LYS A 81 -17.34 -9.22 8.51
C LYS A 81 -17.17 -10.40 7.56
N TRP A 82 -16.16 -10.39 6.68
CA TRP A 82 -15.98 -11.37 5.62
C TRP A 82 -14.51 -11.85 5.62
N PRO A 83 -14.18 -12.96 6.31
CA PRO A 83 -12.80 -13.44 6.45
C PRO A 83 -12.08 -13.60 5.11
N GLY A 84 -12.77 -14.16 4.11
CA GLY A 84 -12.22 -14.30 2.76
C GLY A 84 -11.97 -12.97 2.03
N LEU A 85 -12.71 -11.91 2.38
CA LEU A 85 -12.45 -10.57 1.84
C LEU A 85 -11.18 -9.99 2.45
N LYS A 86 -11.01 -10.12 3.76
CA LYS A 86 -9.79 -9.67 4.46
C LYS A 86 -8.55 -10.32 3.85
N ILE A 87 -8.58 -11.64 3.64
CA ILE A 87 -7.48 -12.37 2.98
C ILE A 87 -7.26 -11.85 1.56
N ALA A 88 -8.33 -11.68 0.77
CA ALA A 88 -8.20 -11.14 -0.60
C ALA A 88 -7.56 -9.74 -0.64
N TYR A 89 -7.82 -8.88 0.35
CA TYR A 89 -7.15 -7.58 0.44
C TYR A 89 -5.68 -7.74 0.84
N GLN A 90 -5.35 -8.59 1.81
CA GLN A 90 -3.97 -8.89 2.20
C GLN A 90 -3.15 -9.43 1.02
N ASP A 91 -3.74 -10.34 0.26
CA ASP A 91 -3.21 -10.90 -0.98
C ASP A 91 -2.91 -9.80 -2.01
N VAL A 92 -3.82 -8.85 -2.20
CA VAL A 92 -3.58 -7.69 -3.07
C VAL A 92 -2.46 -6.83 -2.54
N CYS A 93 -2.45 -6.50 -1.25
CA CYS A 93 -1.39 -5.67 -0.65
C CYS A 93 -0.02 -6.31 -0.86
N HIS A 94 0.10 -7.60 -0.56
CA HIS A 94 1.33 -8.36 -0.76
C HIS A 94 1.71 -8.38 -2.24
N ALA A 95 0.78 -8.70 -3.13
CA ALA A 95 1.05 -8.75 -4.56
C ALA A 95 1.43 -7.38 -5.15
N TYR A 96 0.82 -6.31 -4.65
CA TYR A 96 1.15 -4.94 -4.99
C TYR A 96 2.56 -4.58 -4.56
N GLN A 97 2.93 -4.86 -3.30
CA GLN A 97 4.26 -4.61 -2.73
C GLN A 97 5.35 -5.32 -3.54
N HIS A 98 5.09 -6.55 -3.98
CA HIS A 98 6.05 -7.35 -4.74
C HIS A 98 5.94 -7.20 -6.27
N GLY A 99 5.11 -6.29 -6.77
CA GLY A 99 4.90 -6.10 -8.21
C GLY A 99 4.36 -7.36 -8.92
N LEU A 100 3.69 -8.24 -8.20
CA LEU A 100 3.08 -9.46 -8.72
C LEU A 100 1.82 -9.06 -9.50
N GLY A 101 1.76 -9.41 -10.78
CA GLY A 101 0.60 -9.17 -11.66
C GLY A 101 -0.33 -10.37 -11.77
N TYR A 102 -1.17 -10.37 -12.81
CA TYR A 102 -2.08 -11.49 -13.09
C TYR A 102 -1.34 -12.80 -13.37
N ALA A 103 -0.14 -12.75 -13.96
CA ALA A 103 0.68 -13.93 -14.23
C ALA A 103 0.99 -14.75 -12.96
N HIS A 104 1.22 -14.08 -11.83
CA HIS A 104 1.43 -14.74 -10.54
C HIS A 104 0.16 -15.50 -10.10
N TRP A 105 -0.99 -14.81 -10.10
CA TRP A 105 -2.26 -15.42 -9.70
C TRP A 105 -2.70 -16.57 -10.61
N LEU A 106 -2.32 -16.52 -11.89
CA LEU A 106 -2.55 -17.61 -12.81
C LEU A 106 -1.70 -18.84 -12.45
N ALA A 107 -0.46 -18.64 -12.01
CA ALA A 107 0.39 -19.73 -11.51
C ALA A 107 -0.17 -20.33 -10.20
N VAL A 108 -0.58 -19.49 -9.25
CA VAL A 108 -1.24 -19.94 -8.00
C VAL A 108 -2.51 -20.74 -8.31
N ARG A 109 -3.33 -20.26 -9.24
CA ARG A 109 -4.54 -20.98 -9.66
C ARG A 109 -4.24 -22.32 -10.32
N ARG A 110 -3.19 -22.40 -11.15
CA ARG A 110 -2.79 -23.67 -11.77
C ARG A 110 -2.34 -24.67 -10.70
N ALA A 111 -1.51 -24.26 -9.76
CA ALA A 111 -1.09 -25.09 -8.64
C ALA A 111 -2.29 -25.59 -7.81
N ASN A 112 -3.26 -24.72 -7.52
CA ASN A 112 -4.48 -25.11 -6.79
C ASN A 112 -5.40 -26.04 -7.59
N ASN A 113 -5.50 -25.86 -8.91
CA ASN A 113 -6.30 -26.74 -9.76
C ASN A 113 -5.63 -28.10 -9.99
N GLU A 114 -4.29 -28.16 -10.09
CA GLU A 114 -3.57 -29.43 -10.17
C GLU A 114 -3.78 -30.29 -8.93
N LEU A 115 -3.85 -29.67 -7.74
CA LEU A 115 -4.23 -30.36 -6.51
C LEU A 115 -5.67 -30.90 -6.57
N ASN A 116 -6.61 -30.13 -7.10
CA ASN A 116 -8.02 -30.55 -7.22
C ASN A 116 -8.23 -31.63 -8.29
N ASP A 117 -7.55 -31.55 -9.43
CA ASP A 117 -7.66 -32.54 -10.51
C ASP A 117 -7.06 -33.90 -10.07
N VAL A 118 -6.02 -33.89 -9.24
CA VAL A 118 -5.46 -35.12 -8.63
C VAL A 118 -6.46 -35.72 -7.64
N GLU A 119 -7.09 -34.92 -6.79
CA GLU A 119 -8.07 -35.39 -5.81
C GLU A 119 -9.33 -35.96 -6.49
N GLU A 120 -9.79 -35.35 -7.59
CA GLU A 120 -10.91 -35.85 -8.39
C GLU A 120 -10.53 -37.15 -9.14
N ALA A 121 -9.29 -37.30 -9.62
CA ALA A 121 -8.80 -38.55 -10.20
C ALA A 121 -8.78 -39.71 -9.17
N TYR A 122 -8.33 -39.47 -7.94
CA TYR A 122 -8.36 -40.48 -6.87
C TYR A 122 -9.80 -40.85 -6.44
N ALA A 123 -10.73 -39.87 -6.42
CA ALA A 123 -12.13 -40.12 -6.09
C ALA A 123 -12.86 -40.93 -7.18
N VAL A 124 -12.47 -40.78 -8.45
CA VAL A 124 -12.99 -41.58 -9.57
C VAL A 124 -12.42 -43.00 -9.54
N GLU A 125 -11.14 -43.19 -9.21
CA GLU A 125 -10.53 -44.53 -9.05
C GLU A 125 -11.14 -45.32 -7.87
N GLN A 126 -11.43 -44.67 -6.74
CA GLN A 126 -12.08 -45.33 -5.60
C GLN A 126 -13.54 -45.72 -5.87
N ARG A 127 -14.24 -45.04 -6.80
CA ARG A 127 -15.60 -45.42 -7.22
C ARG A 127 -15.63 -46.48 -8.32
N ALA A 128 -14.52 -46.67 -9.05
CA ALA A 128 -14.43 -47.62 -10.14
C ALA A 128 -13.87 -49.00 -9.74
N SER A 129 -13.37 -49.16 -8.51
CA SER A 129 -12.94 -50.48 -8.00
C SER A 129 -14.17 -51.29 -7.53
N PRO A 130 -14.57 -52.36 -8.25
CA PRO A 130 -15.59 -53.27 -7.76
C PRO A 130 -15.04 -53.94 -6.51
N LEU A 131 -15.81 -53.89 -5.43
CA LEU A 131 -15.56 -54.61 -4.18
C LEU A 131 -15.18 -56.07 -4.48
N LEU A 132 -13.89 -56.36 -4.50
CA LEU A 132 -13.43 -57.74 -4.38
C LEU A 132 -13.62 -58.16 -2.91
N PRO A 133 -14.04 -59.40 -2.65
CA PRO A 133 -14.28 -59.88 -1.31
C PRO A 133 -12.99 -59.79 -0.49
N ASN A 134 -13.13 -59.28 0.75
CA ASN A 134 -12.15 -59.46 1.80
C ASN A 134 -11.90 -60.96 2.00
N ASP A 135 -10.83 -61.47 1.41
CA ASP A 135 -10.18 -62.68 1.90
C ASP A 135 -9.07 -62.23 2.86
N GLU A 136 -9.40 -62.33 4.15
CA GLU A 136 -8.45 -62.27 5.26
C GLU A 136 -7.47 -63.44 5.16
N ASP A 137 -6.25 -63.19 5.67
CA ASP A 137 -5.24 -64.18 6.07
C ASP A 137 -4.40 -64.88 5.00
N VAL A 138 -3.35 -64.22 4.49
CA VAL A 138 -2.09 -64.91 4.15
C VAL A 138 -0.88 -64.00 4.46
N ASP A 139 -0.18 -64.30 5.56
CA ASP A 139 1.20 -63.87 5.81
C ASP A 139 2.11 -64.44 4.70
N ASP A 140 2.36 -63.67 3.64
CA ASP A 140 3.21 -64.09 2.51
C ASP A 140 4.46 -63.19 2.37
N ASP A 141 5.21 -63.04 3.47
CA ASP A 141 6.56 -62.47 3.49
C ASP A 141 7.56 -63.26 2.60
N ALA A 142 7.22 -64.49 2.22
CA ALA A 142 7.99 -65.31 1.29
C ALA A 142 7.97 -64.75 -0.14
N GLY A 143 6.87 -64.11 -0.55
CA GLY A 143 6.73 -63.51 -1.88
C GLY A 143 7.61 -62.27 -2.05
N LEU A 144 7.65 -61.41 -1.02
CA LEU A 144 8.45 -60.18 -1.04
C LEU A 144 9.95 -60.48 -1.03
N ALA A 145 10.39 -61.49 -0.27
CA ALA A 145 11.79 -61.90 -0.25
C ALA A 145 12.27 -62.46 -1.62
N MET A 146 11.42 -63.18 -2.35
CA MET A 146 11.75 -63.66 -3.69
C MET A 146 11.81 -62.52 -4.72
N ALA A 147 10.91 -61.54 -4.64
CA ALA A 147 10.91 -60.38 -5.53
C ALA A 147 12.18 -59.52 -5.38
N ILE A 148 12.62 -59.29 -4.13
CA ILE A 148 13.86 -58.53 -3.85
C ILE A 148 15.09 -59.28 -4.37
N LYS A 149 15.14 -60.61 -4.21
CA LYS A 149 16.24 -61.43 -4.71
C LYS A 149 16.32 -61.42 -6.25
N ALA A 150 15.19 -61.51 -6.94
CA ALA A 150 15.13 -61.45 -8.40
C ALA A 150 15.59 -60.08 -8.94
N SER A 151 15.22 -58.99 -8.25
CA SER A 151 15.61 -57.64 -8.68
C SER A 151 17.11 -57.36 -8.49
N LEU A 152 17.76 -57.99 -7.51
CA LEU A 152 19.22 -57.83 -7.30
C LEU A 152 20.06 -58.61 -8.31
N GLU A 153 19.56 -59.74 -8.84
CA GLU A 153 20.26 -60.52 -9.87
C GLU A 153 20.27 -59.84 -11.25
N ASP A 154 19.28 -58.98 -11.53
CA ASP A 154 19.13 -58.32 -12.83
C ASP A 154 20.03 -57.07 -12.98
N ILE A 155 20.37 -56.41 -11.87
CA ILE A 155 21.26 -55.24 -11.86
C ILE A 155 22.71 -55.62 -12.22
N GLY A 156 23.12 -56.87 -12.00
CA GLY A 156 24.49 -57.33 -12.26
C GLY A 156 24.82 -57.64 -13.73
N ARG A 157 23.85 -57.65 -14.66
CA ARG A 157 24.06 -58.21 -16.01
C ARG A 157 24.03 -57.23 -17.19
N ASN A 158 23.67 -55.97 -16.99
CA ASN A 158 23.53 -55.05 -18.12
C ASN A 158 24.82 -54.30 -18.44
N LYS A 159 25.60 -54.95 -19.33
CA LYS A 159 26.69 -54.38 -20.12
C LYS A 159 26.20 -53.15 -20.91
N THR A 160 26.97 -52.08 -20.76
CA THR A 160 27.18 -50.95 -21.69
C THR A 160 26.54 -51.09 -23.08
N VAL A 161 25.47 -50.33 -23.32
CA VAL A 161 24.98 -50.04 -24.67
C VAL A 161 25.41 -48.61 -25.03
N SER A 162 26.30 -48.55 -26.01
CA SER A 162 26.83 -47.32 -26.61
C SER A 162 25.76 -46.63 -27.47
N PRO A 163 25.72 -45.28 -27.55
CA PRO A 163 24.74 -44.58 -28.37
C PRO A 163 25.14 -44.57 -29.84
N ARG A 164 24.20 -44.90 -30.74
CA ARG A 164 24.32 -44.65 -32.17
C ARG A 164 23.61 -43.35 -32.56
N PRO A 165 24.20 -42.55 -33.46
CA PRO A 165 23.58 -41.34 -34.00
C PRO A 165 22.65 -41.71 -35.15
N PHE A 166 21.53 -40.98 -35.29
CA PHE A 166 20.73 -41.02 -36.50
C PHE A 166 20.44 -39.61 -37.02
N SER A 167 20.68 -39.54 -38.32
CA SER A 167 20.65 -38.44 -39.26
C SER A 167 19.23 -38.05 -39.70
N ASP A 168 19.12 -36.77 -40.05
CA ASP A 168 18.41 -36.16 -41.18
C ASP A 168 17.31 -36.97 -41.88
N THR A 169 16.12 -36.39 -41.89
CA THR A 169 15.15 -36.57 -42.98
C THR A 169 14.32 -35.31 -43.13
N GLU A 170 14.54 -34.63 -44.25
CA GLU A 170 13.61 -33.71 -44.89
C GLU A 170 12.32 -34.47 -45.26
N ASP A 171 11.17 -33.80 -45.25
CA ASP A 171 10.32 -33.58 -46.44
C ASP A 171 8.84 -33.27 -46.09
N SER A 172 8.30 -32.29 -46.82
CA SER A 172 6.91 -32.12 -47.27
C SER A 172 5.75 -31.90 -46.28
N SER A 173 5.27 -30.65 -46.22
CA SER A 173 3.90 -30.28 -45.78
C SER A 173 3.10 -29.63 -46.93
N PRO A 174 1.84 -30.03 -47.17
CA PRO A 174 0.98 -29.47 -48.23
C PRO A 174 0.17 -28.23 -47.77
N PRO A 175 -0.39 -27.43 -48.72
CA PRO A 175 -0.90 -26.08 -48.45
C PRO A 175 -2.36 -26.04 -47.95
N SER A 176 -2.65 -25.09 -47.06
CA SER A 176 -4.00 -24.80 -46.53
C SER A 176 -4.84 -23.96 -47.51
N PRO A 177 -6.16 -24.22 -47.64
CA PRO A 177 -7.04 -23.40 -48.47
C PRO A 177 -7.59 -22.16 -47.74
N ARG A 178 -7.52 -21.02 -48.43
CA ARG A 178 -8.19 -19.75 -48.10
C ARG A 178 -9.72 -19.89 -48.26
N ILE A 179 -10.47 -19.57 -47.21
CA ILE A 179 -11.91 -19.30 -47.32
C ILE A 179 -12.14 -17.79 -47.10
N ARG A 180 -12.50 -17.11 -48.19
CA ARG A 180 -13.12 -15.78 -48.19
C ARG A 180 -14.62 -15.95 -47.94
N SER A 181 -15.16 -15.30 -46.92
CA SER A 181 -16.60 -15.05 -46.82
C SER A 181 -16.86 -13.54 -46.78
N THR A 182 -17.37 -13.04 -47.90
CA THR A 182 -18.03 -11.75 -48.02
C THR A 182 -19.49 -11.91 -47.62
N LEU A 183 -19.97 -11.21 -46.59
CA LEU A 183 -21.41 -11.07 -46.36
C LEU A 183 -21.77 -9.62 -46.04
N LYS A 184 -22.60 -9.11 -46.93
CA LYS A 184 -23.20 -7.80 -47.01
C LYS A 184 -24.45 -7.75 -46.11
N ARG A 185 -24.62 -6.57 -45.48
CA ARG A 185 -25.85 -5.75 -45.44
C ARG A 185 -26.99 -6.20 -44.51
N GLY A 186 -27.36 -5.28 -43.61
CA GLY A 186 -28.66 -5.25 -42.94
C GLY A 186 -28.75 -4.16 -41.87
N ARG A 187 -28.96 -2.89 -42.27
CA ARG A 187 -29.51 -1.86 -41.39
C ARG A 187 -30.99 -2.14 -41.15
N PRO A 188 -31.51 -1.84 -39.96
CA PRO A 188 -32.76 -1.12 -39.89
C PRO A 188 -32.66 0.16 -39.04
N ASN A 189 -33.27 1.22 -39.58
CA ASN A 189 -33.76 2.36 -38.84
C ASN A 189 -34.77 1.91 -37.77
N SER A 190 -34.72 2.55 -36.61
CA SER A 190 -35.93 2.79 -35.80
C SER A 190 -35.78 4.09 -35.04
N GLU A 191 -36.58 5.06 -35.46
CA GLU A 191 -36.91 6.28 -34.75
C GLU A 191 -37.80 5.94 -33.55
N SER A 192 -37.60 6.64 -32.43
CA SER A 192 -38.45 6.66 -31.24
C SER A 192 -37.84 7.72 -30.31
N SER A 193 -38.13 9.02 -30.43
CA SER A 193 -39.39 9.67 -30.02
C SER A 193 -39.87 9.20 -28.65
N PHE A 194 -39.39 9.86 -27.59
CA PHE A 194 -40.14 9.96 -26.34
C PHE A 194 -40.08 11.39 -25.81
N GLN A 195 -41.29 11.94 -25.69
CA GLN A 195 -41.63 13.28 -25.25
C GLN A 195 -41.53 13.41 -23.73
N PHE A 196 -41.24 14.64 -23.33
CA PHE A 196 -41.64 15.33 -22.11
C PHE A 196 -42.95 14.82 -21.50
N MET A 197 -42.95 14.66 -20.17
CA MET A 197 -44.03 15.15 -19.32
C MET A 197 -43.45 15.68 -18.00
N ASP A 198 -43.60 16.99 -17.82
CA ASP A 198 -43.81 17.62 -16.52
C ASP A 198 -45.09 17.05 -15.88
N ASN A 199 -45.11 16.97 -14.54
CA ASN A 199 -46.17 17.57 -13.72
C ASN A 199 -46.01 17.26 -12.21
N ASP A 200 -45.93 18.36 -11.46
CA ASP A 200 -46.71 18.74 -10.28
C ASP A 200 -46.84 17.82 -9.04
N THR A 201 -46.35 18.38 -7.93
CA THR A 201 -47.16 18.97 -6.83
C THR A 201 -48.33 18.13 -6.28
N THR A 202 -48.17 17.61 -5.05
CA THR A 202 -49.18 17.61 -3.96
C THR A 202 -48.47 17.19 -2.65
N LEU A 203 -48.29 18.09 -1.68
CA LEU A 203 -49.20 18.41 -0.57
C LEU A 203 -49.41 17.30 0.47
N LEU A 204 -49.10 17.69 1.72
CA LEU A 204 -49.27 17.04 3.01
C LEU A 204 -50.68 16.46 3.25
N PRO A 205 -50.81 15.56 4.24
CA PRO A 205 -51.42 16.02 5.48
C PRO A 205 -50.75 15.47 6.76
N SER A 206 -50.63 16.34 7.77
CA SER A 206 -50.66 15.94 9.20
C SER A 206 -52.12 15.77 9.63
N PRO A 207 -52.43 14.97 10.66
CA PRO A 207 -52.68 15.61 11.97
C PRO A 207 -52.33 14.79 13.24
N SER A 208 -52.03 15.58 14.28
CA SER A 208 -52.47 15.49 15.69
C SER A 208 -52.14 14.26 16.56
N ARG A 209 -51.27 14.41 17.58
CA ARG A 209 -51.52 14.88 18.97
C ARG A 209 -52.22 13.85 19.88
N SER A 210 -51.47 13.34 20.87
CA SER A 210 -51.71 13.44 22.33
C SER A 210 -51.36 12.15 23.08
N GLY A 211 -50.58 12.25 24.16
CA GLY A 211 -50.38 11.17 25.12
C GLY A 211 -49.16 11.37 26.02
N ASP A 212 -49.37 12.02 27.17
CA ASP A 212 -48.43 12.18 28.28
C ASP A 212 -47.94 10.84 28.85
N SER A 213 -46.64 10.72 29.13
CA SER A 213 -46.06 10.31 30.44
C SER A 213 -44.62 9.78 30.35
N PRO A 214 -43.83 9.86 31.43
CA PRO A 214 -42.38 9.95 31.38
C PRO A 214 -41.68 8.60 31.59
N ALA A 215 -40.63 8.35 30.83
CA ALA A 215 -39.62 7.37 31.22
C ALA A 215 -38.25 7.75 30.65
N LYS A 216 -37.28 7.81 31.56
CA LYS A 216 -35.83 7.76 31.35
C LYS A 216 -35.47 6.89 30.15
N THR A 217 -34.51 7.30 29.32
CA THR A 217 -33.39 6.46 28.80
C THR A 217 -32.53 7.29 27.83
N VAL A 218 -31.28 7.49 28.25
CA VAL A 218 -30.02 7.52 27.50
C VAL A 218 -29.94 8.36 26.21
N ALA A 219 -29.13 9.41 26.31
CA ALA A 219 -28.67 10.28 25.23
C ALA A 219 -28.02 9.49 24.08
N SER A 220 -28.57 9.66 22.88
CA SER A 220 -27.92 9.32 21.62
C SER A 220 -27.09 10.52 21.18
N GLN A 221 -25.79 10.44 21.42
CA GLN A 221 -24.82 11.45 21.01
C GLN A 221 -24.40 11.13 19.57
N ARG A 222 -24.83 11.99 18.64
CA ARG A 222 -24.29 12.09 17.28
C ARG A 222 -22.77 12.24 17.37
N ARG A 223 -22.02 11.23 16.91
CA ARG A 223 -20.57 11.32 16.69
C ARG A 223 -20.32 11.81 15.27
N SER A 224 -19.87 13.05 15.15
CA SER A 224 -19.14 13.55 14.00
C SER A 224 -17.69 13.08 14.09
N ASN A 225 -17.18 12.45 13.02
CA ASN A 225 -15.79 12.03 12.87
C ASN A 225 -14.89 13.23 12.53
N GLU A 226 -14.51 14.03 13.54
CA GLU A 226 -13.55 15.13 13.41
C GLU A 226 -12.44 15.11 14.48
N HIS A 227 -12.27 14.01 15.23
CA HIS A 227 -11.39 13.98 16.42
C HIS A 227 -9.99 13.36 16.21
N GLY A 228 -9.52 13.18 14.98
CA GLY A 228 -8.17 12.65 14.71
C GLY A 228 -7.03 13.68 14.74
N ARG A 229 -7.32 14.99 14.76
CA ARG A 229 -6.31 16.03 14.52
C ARG A 229 -5.86 16.86 15.74
N MET A 230 -6.39 16.60 16.95
CA MET A 230 -6.15 17.48 18.11
C MET A 230 -5.03 17.07 19.07
N ILE A 231 -4.41 15.90 18.93
CA ILE A 231 -3.31 15.51 19.85
C ILE A 231 -1.93 15.84 19.29
N ALA A 232 -1.73 15.84 17.97
CA ALA A 232 -0.44 16.21 17.36
C ALA A 232 -0.21 17.74 17.26
N ALA A 233 -1.26 18.55 17.15
CA ALA A 233 -1.13 20.00 17.03
C ALA A 233 -0.99 20.75 18.37
N ALA A 234 -1.08 20.04 19.50
CA ALA A 234 -1.16 20.64 20.83
C ALA A 234 0.11 20.48 21.67
N SER A 235 1.32 20.40 21.07
CA SER A 235 2.55 20.67 21.84
C SER A 235 3.81 21.05 21.04
N PHE A 236 3.69 21.49 19.78
CA PHE A 236 4.73 22.33 19.16
C PHE A 236 4.25 23.79 19.20
N LYS A 237 4.03 24.31 20.41
CA LYS A 237 3.87 25.76 20.56
C LYS A 237 5.20 26.39 20.20
N GLU A 238 5.23 27.16 19.12
CA GLU A 238 6.26 28.15 18.80
C GLU A 238 6.81 28.74 20.11
N ARG A 239 7.96 28.23 20.58
CA ARG A 239 8.74 28.93 21.59
C ARG A 239 9.29 30.15 20.88
N LYS A 240 8.55 31.25 20.90
CA LYS A 240 9.10 32.59 20.64
C LYS A 240 10.18 32.84 21.69
N MET A 241 11.40 32.39 21.40
CA MET A 241 12.57 32.66 22.21
C MET A 241 12.83 34.16 22.18
N LYS A 242 12.62 34.80 23.34
CA LYS A 242 13.21 36.09 23.65
C LYS A 242 14.72 35.94 23.53
N ARG A 243 15.29 36.49 22.45
CA ARG A 243 16.74 36.70 22.32
C ARG A 243 17.27 37.38 23.59
N PRO A 244 18.29 36.85 24.26
CA PRO A 244 18.97 37.58 25.33
C PRO A 244 19.66 38.80 24.72
N ARG A 245 19.37 39.99 25.29
CA ARG A 245 20.08 41.22 24.98
C ARG A 245 21.52 41.07 25.42
N ILE A 246 22.42 40.90 24.46
CA ILE A 246 23.84 41.15 24.65
C ILE A 246 23.98 42.66 24.76
N HIS A 247 24.43 43.11 25.93
CA HIS A 247 24.90 44.47 26.16
C HIS A 247 26.20 44.63 25.37
N ASP A 248 26.13 45.39 24.27
CA ASP A 248 27.30 45.91 23.57
C ASP A 248 27.39 47.40 23.89
N ASP A 249 28.20 47.73 24.89
CA ASP A 249 28.78 49.06 25.02
C ASP A 249 29.80 49.18 23.89
N THR A 250 29.69 50.19 23.02
CA THR A 250 30.82 51.03 22.55
C THR A 250 30.41 51.97 21.38
N LEU A 251 30.47 53.27 21.70
CA LEU A 251 30.82 54.45 20.88
C LEU A 251 29.87 55.01 19.80
N GLU A 252 29.37 56.20 20.17
CA GLU A 252 29.12 57.41 19.40
C GLU A 252 29.63 57.46 17.94
N GLY A 253 28.73 57.84 17.03
CA GLY A 253 29.06 58.15 15.64
C GLY A 253 27.90 58.84 14.91
N SER A 254 27.76 60.13 15.16
CA SER A 254 26.92 61.08 14.43
C SER A 254 27.08 60.99 12.90
N SER A 255 25.99 60.83 12.14
CA SER A 255 25.74 61.68 10.96
C SER A 255 24.30 61.57 10.44
N ARG A 256 23.68 62.75 10.30
CA ARG A 256 22.53 63.07 9.45
C ARG A 256 22.79 62.67 8.00
N GLY A 257 21.74 62.22 7.31
CA GLY A 257 21.67 62.14 5.86
C GLY A 257 20.34 61.56 5.38
N GLU A 258 19.36 62.42 5.12
CA GLU A 258 18.33 62.18 4.07
C GLU A 258 19.06 61.97 2.73
N PRO A 259 18.50 61.21 1.75
CA PRO A 259 17.51 61.81 0.86
C PRO A 259 16.51 60.87 0.13
N ASN A 260 15.52 61.55 -0.46
CA ASN A 260 14.90 61.33 -1.78
C ASN A 260 13.99 60.12 -2.04
N ASN A 261 12.69 60.45 -2.10
CA ASN A 261 11.72 59.94 -3.07
C ASN A 261 12.25 60.09 -4.51
N GLU A 262 12.38 58.98 -5.23
CA GLU A 262 12.33 58.96 -6.69
C GLU A 262 11.10 58.14 -7.11
N GLU A 263 10.27 58.78 -7.93
CA GLU A 263 9.15 58.20 -8.66
C GLU A 263 9.68 57.08 -9.56
N VAL A 264 9.19 55.86 -9.36
CA VAL A 264 9.45 54.73 -10.24
C VAL A 264 8.33 54.69 -11.28
N GLU A 265 8.69 54.95 -12.52
CA GLU A 265 7.85 54.81 -13.71
C GLU A 265 7.41 53.35 -13.89
N GLU A 266 6.09 53.13 -13.97
CA GLU A 266 5.48 51.88 -14.41
C GLU A 266 5.77 51.66 -15.91
N GLU A 267 6.87 50.97 -16.24
CA GLU A 267 7.03 50.35 -17.55
C GLU A 267 6.33 48.98 -17.57
N ALA A 268 5.32 48.88 -18.42
CA ALA A 268 4.55 47.67 -18.70
C ALA A 268 5.44 46.58 -19.32
N SER A 269 5.81 45.58 -18.50
CA SER A 269 6.48 44.35 -18.97
C SER A 269 5.49 43.37 -19.60
N SER A 270 5.24 43.59 -20.89
CA SER A 270 4.46 42.70 -21.76
C SER A 270 5.41 41.85 -22.63
N ASP A 271 6.20 40.95 -22.03
CA ASP A 271 6.92 39.93 -22.83
C ASP A 271 7.39 38.69 -22.02
N ALA A 272 6.51 38.08 -21.22
CA ALA A 272 6.83 36.89 -20.41
C ALA A 272 6.44 35.55 -21.07
N SER A 273 6.36 35.48 -22.42
CA SER A 273 5.75 34.31 -23.11
C SER A 273 6.69 33.44 -23.94
N ALA A 274 8.03 33.59 -23.80
CA ALA A 274 8.99 32.92 -24.69
C ALA A 274 9.95 31.90 -24.04
N GLU A 275 9.89 31.64 -22.73
CA GLU A 275 10.83 30.70 -22.05
C GLU A 275 10.21 29.35 -21.63
N GLU A 276 9.00 29.00 -22.07
CA GLU A 276 8.33 27.74 -21.68
C GLU A 276 8.85 26.48 -22.42
N ASP A 277 9.83 26.60 -23.31
CA ASP A 277 10.20 25.54 -24.25
C ASP A 277 11.33 24.59 -23.79
N GLU A 278 11.91 24.75 -22.59
CA GLU A 278 13.03 23.89 -22.11
C GLU A 278 12.63 22.78 -21.11
N ASN A 279 11.36 22.71 -20.69
CA ASN A 279 10.93 21.76 -19.64
C ASN A 279 10.58 20.36 -20.19
N GLU A 280 11.48 19.77 -20.97
CA GLU A 280 11.34 18.41 -21.46
C GLU A 280 11.78 17.39 -20.39
N GLY A 281 10.94 16.40 -20.10
CA GLY A 281 11.26 15.35 -19.13
C GLY A 281 11.06 15.76 -17.68
N LEU A 282 10.05 16.60 -17.40
CA LEU A 282 9.66 16.98 -16.04
C LEU A 282 8.27 16.44 -15.68
N VAL A 283 8.11 16.07 -14.41
CA VAL A 283 6.85 15.64 -13.79
C VAL A 283 6.42 16.71 -12.80
N CYS A 284 5.20 17.22 -12.96
CA CYS A 284 4.61 18.19 -12.05
C CYS A 284 3.67 17.51 -11.04
N PHE A 285 3.89 17.76 -9.76
CA PHE A 285 3.02 17.39 -8.65
C PHE A 285 2.20 18.62 -8.26
N SER A 286 0.87 18.46 -8.18
CA SER A 286 -0.04 19.50 -7.70
C SER A 286 -0.55 19.11 -6.31
N ILE A 287 -0.04 19.78 -5.28
CA ILE A 287 -0.28 19.52 -3.87
C ILE A 287 -1.26 20.54 -3.29
N GLY A 288 -2.12 20.07 -2.40
CA GLY A 288 -3.12 20.88 -1.73
C GLY A 288 -4.38 21.13 -2.56
N ARG A 289 -5.31 21.90 -1.97
CA ARG A 289 -6.59 22.24 -2.60
C ARG A 289 -6.46 23.32 -3.67
N ASP A 290 -5.50 24.22 -3.49
CA ASP A 290 -5.21 25.26 -4.46
C ASP A 290 -4.15 24.75 -5.44
N PRO A 291 -4.49 24.52 -6.72
CA PRO A 291 -3.55 24.02 -7.71
C PRO A 291 -2.39 24.98 -7.98
N ASN A 292 -2.45 26.24 -7.54
CA ASN A 292 -1.41 27.24 -7.79
C ASN A 292 -0.38 27.36 -6.66
N GLN A 293 -0.68 26.91 -5.44
CA GLN A 293 0.22 27.10 -4.29
C GLN A 293 1.22 25.96 -4.09
N GLY A 294 0.88 24.73 -4.48
CA GLY A 294 1.71 23.55 -4.23
C GLY A 294 2.22 22.85 -5.49
N LYS A 295 2.83 23.59 -6.43
CA LYS A 295 3.42 22.98 -7.63
C LYS A 295 4.87 22.61 -7.40
N TYR A 296 5.18 21.33 -7.46
CA TYR A 296 6.56 20.81 -7.43
C TYR A 296 6.89 20.19 -8.78
N VAL A 297 8.08 20.48 -9.30
CA VAL A 297 8.54 20.01 -10.61
C VAL A 297 9.78 19.16 -10.40
N ILE A 298 9.68 17.88 -10.73
CA ILE A 298 10.71 16.87 -10.47
C ILE A 298 11.14 16.23 -11.80
N PRO A 299 12.43 15.94 -12.02
CA PRO A 299 12.88 15.23 -13.21
C PRO A 299 12.17 13.88 -13.40
N GLU A 300 11.70 13.62 -14.61
CA GLU A 300 10.98 12.39 -14.96
C GLU A 300 11.84 11.15 -14.77
N GLU A 301 13.16 11.26 -14.98
CA GLU A 301 14.11 10.18 -14.71
C GLU A 301 14.12 9.74 -13.25
N ASN A 302 14.01 10.70 -12.31
CA ASN A 302 13.96 10.41 -10.89
C ASN A 302 12.64 9.74 -10.50
N ILE A 303 11.52 10.17 -11.09
CA ILE A 303 10.22 9.54 -10.83
C ILE A 303 10.19 8.13 -11.44
N ARG A 304 10.76 7.95 -12.63
CA ARG A 304 10.78 6.66 -13.33
C ARG A 304 11.74 5.64 -12.72
N SER A 305 12.75 6.08 -11.98
CA SER A 305 13.64 5.16 -11.26
C SER A 305 12.94 4.50 -10.06
N LYS A 306 11.88 5.11 -9.54
CA LYS A 306 11.12 4.60 -8.39
C LYS A 306 9.97 3.69 -8.83
N ALA A 307 10.05 2.41 -8.46
CA ALA A 307 9.13 1.36 -8.91
C ALA A 307 7.65 1.66 -8.58
N TYR A 308 7.38 2.30 -7.45
CA TYR A 308 6.03 2.64 -6.99
C TYR A 308 5.35 3.77 -7.77
N PHE A 309 6.06 4.50 -8.65
CA PHE A 309 5.44 5.47 -9.57
C PHE A 309 5.27 4.92 -11.00
N VAL A 310 6.05 3.90 -11.37
CA VAL A 310 6.04 3.33 -12.73
C VAL A 310 5.13 2.12 -12.85
N ALA A 311 4.67 1.57 -11.73
CA ALA A 311 3.87 0.38 -11.73
C ALA A 311 2.64 0.55 -12.67
N PRO A 312 2.43 -0.35 -13.66
CA PRO A 312 1.41 -0.16 -14.72
C PRO A 312 -0.02 0.01 -14.21
N HIS A 313 -0.27 -0.43 -12.97
CA HIS A 313 -1.56 -0.33 -12.29
C HIS A 313 -1.78 1.03 -11.59
N LEU A 314 -0.73 1.87 -11.52
CA LEU A 314 -0.71 3.18 -10.86
C LEU A 314 -0.51 4.30 -11.87
N SER A 315 -1.27 4.27 -12.97
CA SER A 315 -1.20 5.27 -14.05
C SER A 315 -1.66 6.68 -13.61
N PHE A 316 -1.02 7.22 -12.58
CA PHE A 316 -1.16 8.56 -12.04
C PHE A 316 -0.36 9.57 -12.86
N LEU A 317 0.66 9.13 -13.60
CA LEU A 317 1.39 9.95 -14.56
C LEU A 317 0.52 10.17 -15.80
N GLN A 318 -0.07 11.35 -15.91
CA GLN A 318 -0.87 11.76 -17.06
C GLN A 318 -0.04 12.71 -17.94
N PRO A 319 0.07 12.47 -19.26
CA PRO A 319 0.73 13.41 -20.14
C PRO A 319 -0.09 14.72 -20.21
N VAL A 320 0.59 15.86 -20.09
CA VAL A 320 -0.04 17.19 -20.15
C VAL A 320 0.55 18.02 -21.29
N GLY A 321 -0.31 18.80 -21.93
CA GLY A 321 0.06 19.69 -23.03
C GLY A 321 0.10 19.02 -24.40
N LYS A 322 0.13 19.86 -25.46
CA LYS A 322 0.11 19.41 -26.86
C LYS A 322 1.41 18.73 -27.30
N ARG A 323 2.52 19.01 -26.61
CA ARG A 323 3.84 18.48 -26.95
C ARG A 323 4.13 17.11 -26.31
N LEU A 324 3.23 16.55 -25.48
CA LEU A 324 3.37 15.22 -24.85
C LEU A 324 4.65 14.99 -24.02
N ARG A 325 5.42 16.05 -23.68
CA ARG A 325 6.73 15.94 -23.02
C ARG A 325 6.74 16.28 -21.54
N SER A 326 5.63 16.78 -20.99
CA SER A 326 5.46 16.97 -19.56
C SER A 326 4.40 16.01 -19.02
N HIS A 327 4.61 15.52 -17.81
CA HIS A 327 3.67 14.66 -17.12
C HIS A 327 3.17 15.38 -15.86
N VAL A 328 1.91 15.16 -15.51
CA VAL A 328 1.37 15.55 -14.21
C VAL A 328 1.08 14.28 -13.42
N PHE A 329 1.58 14.24 -12.19
CA PHE A 329 1.26 13.18 -11.26
C PHE A 329 -0.05 13.52 -10.54
N VAL A 330 -1.10 12.75 -10.82
CA VAL A 330 -2.45 12.97 -10.29
C VAL A 330 -2.82 11.84 -9.35
N ARG A 331 -2.93 12.15 -8.06
CA ARG A 331 -3.47 11.24 -7.06
C ARG A 331 -4.43 11.98 -6.11
N PRO A 332 -5.59 11.42 -5.75
CA PRO A 332 -6.59 12.12 -4.94
C PRO A 332 -6.05 12.62 -3.60
N CYS A 333 -5.22 11.82 -2.91
CA CYS A 333 -4.68 12.17 -1.59
C CYS A 333 -3.77 13.43 -1.61
N LEU A 334 -3.17 13.79 -2.75
CA LEU A 334 -2.32 14.99 -2.84
C LEU A 334 -3.08 16.28 -2.53
N ARG A 335 -4.41 16.29 -2.68
CA ARG A 335 -5.25 17.46 -2.39
C ARG A 335 -5.37 17.78 -0.91
N ASP A 336 -5.18 16.78 -0.07
CA ASP A 336 -5.34 16.88 1.38
C ASP A 336 -3.99 17.07 2.10
N ILE A 337 -2.89 17.00 1.36
CA ILE A 337 -1.52 17.23 1.84
C ILE A 337 -1.23 18.73 1.85
N ASP A 338 -0.60 19.21 2.93
CA ASP A 338 -0.08 20.57 3.00
C ASP A 338 1.15 20.69 2.08
N PRO A 339 1.21 21.69 1.18
CA PRO A 339 2.39 21.94 0.36
C PRO A 339 3.69 22.02 1.17
N GLU A 340 3.69 22.67 2.34
CA GLU A 340 4.91 22.82 3.15
C GLU A 340 5.44 21.48 3.64
N ASP A 341 4.56 20.54 3.99
CA ASP A 341 4.96 19.19 4.40
C ASP A 341 5.50 18.38 3.21
N PHE A 342 4.94 18.59 2.00
CA PHE A 342 5.36 17.89 0.79
C PHE A 342 6.74 18.34 0.29
N LYS A 343 7.21 19.53 0.67
CA LYS A 343 8.54 20.04 0.27
C LYS A 343 9.64 19.02 0.54
N HIS A 344 9.64 18.37 1.70
CA HIS A 344 10.66 17.37 2.06
C HIS A 344 10.61 16.13 1.15
N VAL A 345 9.41 15.72 0.75
CA VAL A 345 9.23 14.62 -0.20
C VAL A 345 9.70 15.02 -1.59
N ALA A 346 9.43 16.25 -2.02
CA ALA A 346 9.92 16.77 -3.29
C ALA A 346 11.45 16.87 -3.34
N ASP A 347 12.09 17.28 -2.24
CA ASP A 347 13.55 17.31 -2.11
C ASP A 347 14.14 15.90 -2.22
N TYR A 348 13.52 14.91 -1.56
CA TYR A 348 13.91 13.51 -1.67
C TYR A 348 13.78 12.98 -3.09
N LEU A 349 12.66 13.24 -3.76
CA LEU A 349 12.48 12.82 -5.15
C LEU A 349 13.44 13.50 -6.11
N SER A 350 13.97 14.66 -5.76
CA SER A 350 14.93 15.40 -6.59
C SER A 350 16.38 14.99 -6.32
N THR A 351 16.74 14.70 -5.07
CA THR A 351 18.13 14.55 -4.65
C THR A 351 18.46 13.24 -3.93
N ASP A 352 17.48 12.36 -3.74
CA ASP A 352 17.54 11.13 -2.94
C ASP A 352 17.86 11.39 -1.45
N ASP A 353 17.67 12.63 -0.99
CA ASP A 353 17.84 13.09 0.38
C ASP A 353 16.92 14.28 0.66
N PHE A 354 16.64 14.62 1.92
CA PHE A 354 15.72 15.72 2.24
C PHE A 354 16.12 16.51 3.49
N GLY A 355 15.77 17.80 3.48
CA GLY A 355 15.97 18.70 4.62
C GLY A 355 17.43 18.84 5.04
N HIS A 356 17.69 18.91 6.34
CA HIS A 356 19.05 18.99 6.88
C HIS A 356 19.82 17.68 6.66
N ARG A 357 20.94 17.76 5.93
CA ARG A 357 21.79 16.59 5.60
C ARG A 357 22.84 16.30 6.66
N VAL A 358 23.30 17.34 7.34
CA VAL A 358 24.29 17.30 8.41
C VAL A 358 23.67 18.03 9.59
N ILE A 359 23.66 17.36 10.75
CA ILE A 359 23.14 17.92 12.00
C ILE A 359 24.34 18.43 12.79
N GLU A 360 24.53 19.75 12.83
CA GLU A 360 25.66 20.38 13.52
C GLU A 360 25.30 20.80 14.95
N ASP A 361 24.03 21.12 15.19
CA ASP A 361 23.56 21.64 16.46
C ASP A 361 22.17 21.07 16.86
N GLU A 362 21.74 21.37 18.09
CA GLU A 362 20.49 20.89 18.65
C GLU A 362 19.26 21.48 17.95
N ASP A 363 19.36 22.69 17.41
CA ASP A 363 18.25 23.34 16.70
C ASP A 363 18.01 22.63 15.36
N GLN A 364 19.07 22.37 14.59
CA GLN A 364 19.04 21.55 13.37
C GLN A 364 18.60 20.11 13.64
N ARG A 365 18.97 19.55 14.80
CA ARG A 365 18.52 18.22 15.23
C ARG A 365 17.01 18.19 15.43
N ALA A 366 16.46 19.16 16.17
CA ALA A 366 15.02 19.29 16.40
C ALA A 366 14.26 19.54 15.08
N GLU A 367 14.77 20.42 14.22
CA GLU A 367 14.21 20.64 12.88
C GLU A 367 14.24 19.34 12.06
N SER A 368 15.35 18.60 12.06
CA SER A 368 15.47 17.32 11.34
C SER A 368 14.43 16.29 11.77
N VAL A 369 14.11 16.22 13.06
CA VAL A 369 13.06 15.32 13.59
C VAL A 369 11.67 15.78 13.12
N GLU A 370 11.42 17.09 13.10
CA GLU A 370 10.16 17.65 12.57
C GLU A 370 10.00 17.37 11.06
N GLU A 371 11.07 17.53 10.28
CA GLU A 371 11.11 17.19 8.85
C GLU A 371 10.79 15.69 8.63
N CYS A 372 11.38 14.82 9.45
CA CYS A 372 11.10 13.37 9.42
C CYS A 372 9.63 13.08 9.71
N TYR A 373 9.04 13.76 10.69
CA TYR A 373 7.64 13.59 11.07
C TYR A 373 6.70 13.97 9.93
N LYS A 374 6.95 15.12 9.30
CA LYS A 374 6.17 15.62 8.14
C LYS A 374 6.29 14.70 6.93
N ALA A 375 7.52 14.28 6.61
CA ALA A 375 7.79 13.40 5.48
C ALA A 375 7.19 12.00 5.66
N TRP A 376 7.17 11.45 6.90
CA TRP A 376 6.69 10.08 7.17
C TRP A 376 5.26 9.83 6.72
N ASN A 377 4.34 10.72 7.09
CA ASN A 377 2.92 10.56 6.77
C ASN A 377 2.68 10.58 5.24
N ILE A 378 3.39 11.46 4.53
CA ILE A 378 3.30 11.56 3.07
C ILE A 378 3.94 10.35 2.40
N ALA A 379 5.11 9.92 2.88
CA ALA A 379 5.81 8.76 2.37
C ALA A 379 4.92 7.51 2.47
N GLN A 380 4.25 7.33 3.61
CA GLN A 380 3.33 6.23 3.83
C GLN A 380 2.10 6.29 2.93
N GLU A 381 1.44 7.45 2.83
CA GLU A 381 0.31 7.67 1.93
C GLU A 381 0.69 7.39 0.46
N LEU A 382 1.90 7.78 0.07
CA LEU A 382 2.40 7.56 -1.29
C LEU A 382 2.96 6.16 -1.54
N GLY A 383 3.23 5.38 -0.48
CA GLY A 383 3.86 4.07 -0.56
C GLY A 383 5.36 4.14 -0.89
N MET A 384 6.03 5.21 -0.45
CA MET A 384 7.45 5.49 -0.66
C MET A 384 8.29 4.82 0.42
N TRP A 385 8.43 3.50 0.33
CA TRP A 385 9.16 2.68 1.31
C TRP A 385 10.64 3.07 1.41
N ASP A 386 11.27 3.47 0.31
CA ASP A 386 12.66 3.97 0.31
C ASP A 386 12.84 5.27 1.09
N LEU A 387 11.88 6.19 1.01
CA LEU A 387 11.86 7.39 1.85
C LEU A 387 11.59 7.03 3.32
N MET A 388 10.72 6.07 3.60
CA MET A 388 10.50 5.60 4.98
C MET A 388 11.79 5.02 5.58
N ALA A 389 12.51 4.18 4.83
CA ALA A 389 13.83 3.68 5.21
C ALA A 389 14.81 4.83 5.51
N LYS A 390 14.82 5.85 4.64
CA LYS A 390 15.67 7.02 4.80
C LYS A 390 15.32 7.83 6.05
N ILE A 391 14.03 7.93 6.39
CA ILE A 391 13.56 8.57 7.62
C ILE A 391 14.02 7.78 8.85
N VAL A 392 13.94 6.44 8.85
CA VAL A 392 14.49 5.60 9.94
C VAL A 392 15.99 5.85 10.14
N GLU A 393 16.76 5.88 9.04
CA GLU A 393 18.20 6.17 9.06
C GLU A 393 18.47 7.58 9.67
N LYS A 394 17.73 8.59 9.22
CA LYS A 394 17.90 9.98 9.66
C LYS A 394 17.47 10.16 11.12
N MET A 395 16.37 9.55 11.55
CA MET A 395 15.94 9.52 12.95
C MET A 395 17.00 8.90 13.85
N THR A 396 17.57 7.75 13.46
CA THR A 396 18.64 7.07 14.21
C THR A 396 19.87 7.97 14.39
N LYS A 397 20.25 8.73 13.36
CA LYS A 397 21.37 9.69 13.41
C LYS A 397 21.06 10.95 14.22
N ALA A 398 19.79 11.30 14.38
CA ALA A 398 19.34 12.48 15.12
C ALA A 398 19.28 12.26 16.64
N GLN A 399 19.79 11.15 17.16
CA GLN A 399 19.87 10.92 18.62
C GLN A 399 20.87 11.89 19.29
N PRO A 400 20.63 12.29 20.55
CA PRO A 400 19.51 11.88 21.42
C PRO A 400 18.21 12.61 21.07
N TRP A 401 17.05 11.97 21.28
CA TRP A 401 15.74 12.58 21.07
C TRP A 401 15.14 13.13 22.36
N GLN A 402 14.26 14.11 22.25
CA GLN A 402 13.44 14.57 23.36
C GLN A 402 12.25 13.64 23.56
N MET A 403 11.78 13.51 24.80
CA MET A 403 10.68 12.59 25.12
C MET A 403 9.40 12.96 24.37
N GLU A 404 9.10 14.26 24.21
CA GLU A 404 7.92 14.70 23.45
C GLU A 404 8.00 14.35 21.96
N GLU A 405 9.20 14.41 21.38
CA GLU A 405 9.43 14.03 19.98
C GLU A 405 9.11 12.54 19.79
N VAL A 406 9.61 11.69 20.69
CA VAL A 406 9.37 10.24 20.65
C VAL A 406 7.90 9.92 20.83
N LEU A 407 7.19 10.53 21.79
CA LEU A 407 5.75 10.29 21.98
C LEU A 407 4.93 10.73 20.77
N ALA A 408 5.27 11.89 20.16
CA ALA A 408 4.58 12.37 18.98
C ALA A 408 4.79 11.42 17.78
N PHE A 409 6.02 10.97 17.56
CA PHE A 409 6.35 10.06 16.48
C PHE A 409 5.74 8.66 16.71
N SER A 410 5.77 8.13 17.93
CA SER A 410 5.10 6.88 18.28
C SER A 410 3.60 6.94 18.06
N ALA A 411 2.96 8.07 18.41
CA ALA A 411 1.55 8.26 18.13
C ALA A 411 1.25 8.21 16.63
N LEU A 412 2.09 8.83 15.79
CA LEU A 412 1.93 8.80 14.33
C LEU A 412 2.10 7.38 13.77
N VAL A 413 3.20 6.71 14.12
CA VAL A 413 3.54 5.39 13.56
C VAL A 413 2.55 4.31 14.01
N TYR A 414 2.11 4.33 15.28
CA TYR A 414 1.21 3.30 15.81
C TYR A 414 -0.29 3.56 15.58
N ASP A 415 -0.69 4.79 15.23
CA ASP A 415 -2.08 5.08 14.83
C ASP A 415 -2.35 4.63 13.39
N THR A 416 -1.28 4.43 12.60
CA THR A 416 -1.42 4.03 11.21
C THR A 416 -1.69 2.52 11.10
N PRO A 417 -2.65 2.07 10.26
CA PRO A 417 -2.96 0.67 10.12
C PRO A 417 -1.71 -0.13 9.75
N LEU A 418 -1.52 -1.29 10.38
CA LEU A 418 -0.36 -2.14 10.19
C LEU A 418 -0.11 -2.40 8.70
N THR A 419 0.89 -1.71 8.15
CA THR A 419 1.39 -1.95 6.81
C THR A 419 2.47 -3.02 6.89
N VAL A 420 2.48 -3.98 5.96
CA VAL A 420 3.49 -5.04 5.91
C VAL A 420 4.80 -4.50 5.28
N LEU A 421 5.21 -3.29 5.66
CA LEU A 421 6.41 -2.65 5.15
C LEU A 421 7.51 -2.80 6.20
N PRO A 422 8.66 -3.41 5.88
CA PRO A 422 9.75 -3.63 6.82
C PRO A 422 10.18 -2.34 7.54
N ASP A 423 10.27 -1.22 6.82
CA ASP A 423 10.70 0.07 7.37
C ASP A 423 9.73 0.62 8.44
N HIS A 424 8.46 0.21 8.38
CA HIS A 424 7.47 0.55 9.40
C HIS A 424 7.75 -0.22 10.69
N ASP A 425 8.11 -1.51 10.60
CA ASP A 425 8.48 -2.31 11.76
C ASP A 425 9.82 -1.82 12.34
N ASP A 426 10.79 -1.47 11.51
CA ASP A 426 12.06 -0.89 11.96
C ASP A 426 11.84 0.42 12.75
N MET A 427 10.95 1.30 12.28
CA MET A 427 10.60 2.53 13.01
C MET A 427 9.89 2.23 14.34
N ARG A 428 8.96 1.25 14.37
CA ARG A 428 8.28 0.84 15.61
C ARG A 428 9.27 0.28 16.61
N ASP A 429 10.18 -0.56 16.16
CA ASP A 429 11.23 -1.16 16.95
C ASP A 429 12.15 -0.10 17.54
N LEU A 430 12.59 0.86 16.72
CA LEU A 430 13.41 1.99 17.12
C LEU A 430 12.76 2.81 18.25
N LEU A 431 11.48 3.17 18.09
CA LEU A 431 10.74 3.97 19.06
C LEU A 431 10.43 3.18 20.34
N ALA A 432 10.00 1.92 20.21
CA ALA A 432 9.66 1.07 21.35
C ALA A 432 10.89 0.74 22.20
N ASN A 433 12.06 0.51 21.58
CA ASN A 433 13.34 0.33 22.27
C ASN A 433 13.69 1.55 23.11
N HIS A 434 13.62 2.74 22.50
CA HIS A 434 13.96 3.98 23.20
C HIS A 434 13.03 4.26 24.38
N ILE A 435 11.72 4.03 24.22
CA ILE A 435 10.75 4.16 25.31
C ILE A 435 11.04 3.13 26.41
N ALA A 436 11.38 1.90 26.07
CA ALA A 436 11.69 0.85 27.04
C ALA A 436 12.94 1.17 27.87
N GLU A 437 14.01 1.68 27.24
CA GLU A 437 15.23 2.12 27.92
C GLU A 437 14.99 3.28 28.89
N HIS A 438 14.12 4.22 28.50
CA HIS A 438 13.82 5.44 29.27
C HIS A 438 12.48 5.36 30.00
N TYR A 439 11.94 4.16 30.22
CA TYR A 439 10.56 3.93 30.67
C TYR A 439 10.19 4.71 31.94
N TRP A 440 11.08 4.71 32.94
CA TRP A 440 10.82 5.39 34.20
C TRP A 440 10.83 6.92 34.07
N ALA A 441 11.59 7.46 33.11
CA ALA A 441 11.61 8.88 32.81
C ALA A 441 10.27 9.31 32.18
N PHE A 442 9.74 8.53 31.22
CA PHE A 442 8.40 8.74 30.67
C PHE A 442 7.30 8.67 31.73
N VAL A 443 7.36 7.68 32.63
CA VAL A 443 6.40 7.55 33.74
C VAL A 443 6.51 8.73 34.71
N GLY A 444 7.70 9.25 34.96
CA GLY A 444 7.92 10.36 35.89
C GLY A 444 7.55 11.74 35.33
N GLU A 445 7.99 12.06 34.11
CA GLU A 445 7.92 13.39 33.53
C GLU A 445 6.69 13.59 32.63
N HIS A 446 6.21 12.52 31.98
CA HIS A 446 5.14 12.56 30.98
C HIS A 446 3.98 11.62 31.30
N THR A 447 3.71 11.34 32.58
CA THR A 447 2.76 10.29 33.03
C THR A 447 1.42 10.32 32.30
N THR A 448 0.81 11.50 32.15
CA THR A 448 -0.53 11.64 31.56
C THR A 448 -0.53 11.37 30.07
N THR A 449 0.34 12.05 29.31
CA THR A 449 0.46 11.88 27.85
C THR A 449 0.89 10.46 27.50
N PHE A 450 1.84 9.89 28.26
CA PHE A 450 2.31 8.53 28.08
C PHE A 450 1.20 7.50 28.32
N ALA A 451 0.46 7.61 29.43
CA ALA A 451 -0.65 6.70 29.73
C ALA A 451 -1.80 6.82 28.72
N GLU A 452 -2.11 8.02 28.24
CA GLU A 452 -3.10 8.23 27.19
C GLU A 452 -2.67 7.59 25.87
N LEU A 453 -1.40 7.72 25.50
CA LEU A 453 -0.84 7.11 24.30
C LEU A 453 -0.89 5.58 24.38
N MET A 454 -0.45 4.97 25.47
CA MET A 454 -0.51 3.50 25.66
C MET A 454 -1.94 2.97 25.56
N LYS A 455 -2.89 3.69 26.17
CA LYS A 455 -4.31 3.36 26.07
C LYS A 455 -4.87 3.48 24.66
N LYS A 456 -4.42 4.48 23.88
CA LYS A 456 -4.84 4.68 22.48
C LYS A 456 -4.23 3.61 21.57
N CYS A 457 -2.98 3.22 21.84
CA CYS A 457 -2.18 2.34 21.00
C CYS A 457 -1.71 1.10 21.79
N PRO A 458 -2.58 0.09 22.03
CA PRO A 458 -2.22 -1.11 22.80
C PRO A 458 -1.05 -1.92 22.20
N ALA A 459 -0.84 -1.81 20.89
CA ALA A 459 0.30 -2.46 20.25
C ALA A 459 1.63 -1.80 20.67
N LEU A 460 1.67 -0.49 20.91
CA LEU A 460 2.84 0.20 21.47
C LEU A 460 3.11 -0.27 22.89
N GLU A 461 2.05 -0.35 23.71
CA GLU A 461 2.16 -0.84 25.08
C GLU A 461 2.76 -2.24 25.13
N PHE A 462 2.28 -3.15 24.27
CA PHE A 462 2.83 -4.49 24.14
C PHE A 462 4.32 -4.47 23.76
N ASP A 463 4.68 -3.79 22.68
CA ASP A 463 6.05 -3.75 22.15
C ASP A 463 7.04 -3.16 23.17
N VAL A 464 6.62 -2.12 23.91
CA VAL A 464 7.43 -1.47 24.95
C VAL A 464 7.60 -2.37 26.17
N LEU A 465 6.55 -3.05 26.63
CA LEU A 465 6.62 -3.96 27.78
C LEU A 465 7.46 -5.20 27.47
N GLU A 466 7.37 -5.72 26.25
CA GLU A 466 8.20 -6.83 25.79
C GLU A 466 9.69 -6.47 25.87
N ARG A 467 10.08 -5.35 25.25
CA ARG A 467 11.46 -4.84 25.28
C ARG A 467 11.93 -4.51 26.69
N ARG A 468 11.08 -3.90 27.50
CA ARG A 468 11.41 -3.59 28.89
C ARG A 468 11.69 -4.85 29.70
N THR A 469 10.89 -5.91 29.49
CA THR A 469 11.08 -7.20 30.13
C THR A 469 12.41 -7.82 29.72
N GLU A 470 12.77 -7.72 28.44
CA GLU A 470 14.06 -8.19 27.93
C GLU A 470 15.24 -7.44 28.55
N THR A 471 15.20 -6.10 28.61
CA THR A 471 16.23 -5.30 29.29
C THR A 471 16.36 -5.66 30.78
N LEU A 472 15.24 -5.93 31.47
CA LEU A 472 15.26 -6.33 32.87
C LEU A 472 15.91 -7.71 33.06
N ARG A 473 15.64 -8.67 32.16
CA ARG A 473 16.30 -9.98 32.18
C ARG A 473 17.81 -9.84 32.03
N GLN A 474 18.24 -9.09 31.02
CA GLN A 474 19.68 -8.82 30.79
C GLN A 474 20.36 -8.17 31.99
N THR A 475 19.64 -7.29 32.72
CA THR A 475 20.17 -6.67 33.94
C THR A 475 20.28 -7.66 35.10
N VAL A 476 19.31 -8.58 35.23
CA VAL A 476 19.36 -9.64 36.25
C VAL A 476 20.51 -10.60 35.97
N ASP A 477 20.62 -11.06 34.72
CA ASP A 477 21.68 -11.99 34.30
C ASP A 477 23.07 -11.37 34.53
N ALA A 478 23.26 -10.08 34.20
CA ALA A 478 24.52 -9.38 34.43
C ALA A 478 24.90 -9.26 35.92
N VAL A 479 23.92 -9.09 36.81
CA VAL A 479 24.16 -9.03 38.26
C VAL A 479 24.47 -10.41 38.83
N GLU A 480 23.85 -11.47 38.30
CA GLU A 480 24.17 -12.85 38.69
C GLU A 480 25.61 -13.21 38.31
N ASP A 481 26.05 -12.82 37.11
CA ASP A 481 27.43 -13.02 36.66
C ASP A 481 28.45 -12.28 37.55
N GLU A 482 28.17 -11.04 37.99
CA GLU A 482 29.04 -10.27 38.90
C GLU A 482 29.18 -10.93 40.29
N ILE A 483 28.11 -11.53 40.80
CA ILE A 483 28.12 -12.20 42.12
C ILE A 483 28.97 -13.49 42.07
N ASP A 484 28.88 -14.24 40.98
CA ASP A 484 29.67 -15.46 40.80
C ASP A 484 31.17 -15.15 40.67
N GLU A 485 31.54 -14.05 39.99
CA GLU A 485 32.94 -13.59 39.89
C GLU A 485 33.52 -13.15 41.24
N GLU A 486 32.76 -12.45 42.10
CA GLU A 486 33.21 -12.05 43.43
C GLU A 486 33.40 -13.26 44.38
N GLY A 487 32.54 -14.29 44.25
CA GLY A 487 32.62 -15.51 45.06
C GLY A 487 33.84 -16.38 44.76
N GLU A 488 34.30 -16.41 43.49
CA GLU A 488 35.53 -17.11 43.11
C GLU A 488 36.78 -16.38 43.62
N ALA A 489 36.78 -15.04 43.61
CA ALA A 489 37.91 -14.23 44.07
C ALA A 489 38.19 -14.36 45.58
N GLU A 490 37.16 -14.56 46.41
CA GLU A 490 37.35 -14.79 47.86
C GLU A 490 37.84 -16.20 48.22
N SER A 491 37.80 -17.15 47.27
CA SER A 491 38.19 -18.54 47.49
C SER A 491 39.67 -18.84 47.17
N THR A 492 40.39 -17.89 46.58
CA THR A 492 41.84 -17.95 46.31
C THR A 492 42.66 -17.16 47.33
#